data_AF-A0A956LM41-F1
#
_entry.id   AF-A0A956LM41-F1
#
_cell.length_a   1.000
_cell.length_b   1.000
_cell.length_c   1.000
_cell.angle_alpha   90.00
_cell.angle_beta   90.00
_cell.angle_gamma   90.00
#
_symmetry.space_group_name_H-M   'P 1'
#
loop_
_entity.id
_entity.type
_entity.pdbx_description
1 polymer ?
#
loop_
_entity_poly.entity_id
_entity_poly.type
_entity_poly.pdbx_seq_one_letter_code
_entity_poly.pdbx_strand_id
1 'polypeptide(L)'
;DAATAVAAAPAMGRSARIDRVLTHPLWGPLVFLAVMALLFNSIFSWATPLMDAIEAVMGWLSGLVKGGLGPGVLTDLLTEGVIAGVGNVLVFVPQIALLFLFIGLLEDTGYMARAAFLIDRLMARVGLHGRAFVPLLSGYACAIPAIMGTRTISSWKDRLVTILMIPYMSCSARLPIYVLIIGALFPGDARYGPFTLGGLVLLAMYALSTASALVVGAILKRTLLRSPTPPLVLELPPYRVPRLRNTAIYVYDRTADFVRGAGTVILAMTVILWALLSFPEPPAPPSPGDAPAVVQVVDGKPTKAPVDRDLSPIEYSIGGRVGKALEPALEPMGQDFRVGIAILGSFAAREVMVSTLGLVYGIEGADDDDTGLREAMRAAVDEDTGERRHTPLKGLALMVFFVYACQCMSTIAVVRRETGGWRWPAFMFVSMTTIAYVLAVLVYQVGLALGFS
;
A
#
# COMPACT_ATOMS: atom_id res chain seq x y z
N ASP A 1 -25.20 -52.76 -32.21
CA ASP A 1 -23.90 -52.39 -31.63
C ASP A 1 -23.98 -51.19 -30.72
N ALA A 2 -23.38 -51.34 -29.55
CA ALA A 2 -23.39 -50.44 -28.40
C ALA A 2 -22.61 -49.15 -28.67
N ALA A 3 -23.18 -48.23 -29.44
CA ALA A 3 -22.61 -46.92 -29.70
C ALA A 3 -23.54 -45.82 -29.16
N THR A 4 -22.94 -44.87 -28.44
CA THR A 4 -23.50 -43.59 -27.95
C THR A 4 -24.41 -43.60 -26.72
N ALA A 5 -23.99 -44.29 -25.66
CA ALA A 5 -24.31 -43.86 -24.30
C ALA A 5 -23.01 -43.70 -23.52
N VAL A 6 -22.22 -42.68 -23.86
CA VAL A 6 -21.24 -42.15 -22.89
C VAL A 6 -22.08 -41.55 -21.78
N ALA A 7 -22.38 -42.37 -20.78
CA ALA A 7 -23.04 -41.94 -19.55
C ALA A 7 -22.17 -40.83 -18.96
N ALA A 8 -22.55 -39.58 -19.22
CA ALA A 8 -21.95 -38.42 -18.60
C ALA A 8 -22.01 -38.66 -17.09
N ALA A 9 -20.85 -38.78 -16.43
CA ALA A 9 -20.79 -39.02 -15.00
C ALA A 9 -21.75 -38.06 -14.28
N PRO A 10 -22.52 -38.50 -13.26
CA PRO A 10 -23.57 -37.69 -12.65
C PRO A 10 -23.08 -36.32 -12.11
N ALA A 11 -21.78 -36.19 -11.84
CA ALA A 11 -21.13 -34.92 -11.49
C ALA A 11 -21.07 -33.89 -12.64
N MET A 12 -21.07 -34.33 -13.91
CA MET A 12 -21.10 -33.45 -15.08
C MET A 12 -22.47 -32.81 -15.28
N GLY A 13 -23.58 -33.49 -14.93
CA GLY A 13 -24.93 -32.95 -15.13
C GLY A 13 -25.23 -31.70 -14.28
N ARG A 14 -24.84 -31.72 -13.00
CA ARG A 14 -24.96 -30.55 -12.11
C ARG A 14 -23.96 -29.45 -12.48
N SER A 15 -22.71 -29.83 -12.75
CA SER A 15 -21.66 -28.88 -13.16
C SER A 15 -22.02 -28.17 -14.46
N ALA A 16 -22.54 -28.89 -15.46
CA ALA A 16 -22.96 -28.33 -16.75
C ALA A 16 -24.14 -27.36 -16.63
N ARG A 17 -25.10 -27.59 -15.71
CA ARG A 17 -26.18 -26.62 -15.45
C ARG A 17 -25.66 -25.34 -14.81
N ILE A 18 -24.75 -25.46 -13.86
CA ILE A 18 -24.11 -24.30 -13.20
C ILE A 18 -23.26 -23.54 -14.23
N ASP A 19 -22.46 -24.25 -15.02
CA ASP A 19 -21.61 -23.66 -16.05
C ASP A 19 -22.44 -22.93 -17.13
N ARG A 20 -23.64 -23.40 -17.47
CA ARG A 20 -24.55 -22.68 -18.39
C ARG A 20 -24.92 -21.27 -17.91
N VAL A 21 -25.03 -21.07 -16.59
CA VAL A 21 -25.31 -19.75 -16.00
C VAL A 21 -24.01 -18.95 -15.89
N LEU A 22 -22.96 -19.55 -15.35
CA LEU A 22 -21.69 -18.87 -15.05
C LEU A 22 -20.86 -18.51 -16.28
N THR A 23 -21.08 -19.17 -17.41
CA THR A 23 -20.40 -18.87 -18.68
C THR A 23 -21.28 -18.12 -19.67
N HIS A 24 -22.51 -17.76 -19.29
CA HIS A 24 -23.39 -16.96 -20.13
C HIS A 24 -22.78 -15.58 -20.37
N PRO A 25 -22.86 -15.00 -21.58
CA PRO A 25 -22.25 -13.71 -21.92
C PRO A 25 -22.74 -12.53 -21.05
N LEU A 26 -23.94 -12.63 -20.48
CA LEU A 26 -24.51 -11.62 -19.56
C LEU A 26 -24.51 -12.05 -18.09
N TRP A 27 -24.97 -13.27 -17.77
CA TRP A 27 -25.05 -13.75 -16.39
C TRP A 27 -23.68 -14.11 -15.83
N GLY A 28 -22.74 -14.58 -16.65
CA GLY A 28 -21.37 -14.85 -16.23
C GLY A 28 -20.68 -13.62 -15.64
N PRO A 29 -20.60 -12.48 -16.36
CA PRO A 29 -20.06 -11.22 -15.82
C PRO A 29 -20.81 -10.72 -14.61
N LEU A 30 -22.15 -10.83 -14.59
CA LEU A 30 -22.95 -10.36 -13.47
C LEU A 30 -22.70 -11.20 -12.20
N VAL A 31 -22.71 -12.53 -12.30
CA VAL A 31 -22.37 -13.39 -11.15
C VAL A 31 -20.92 -13.20 -10.75
N PHE A 32 -20.01 -13.06 -11.70
CA PHE A 32 -18.61 -12.77 -11.41
C PHE A 32 -18.45 -11.46 -10.62
N LEU A 33 -19.06 -10.37 -11.09
CA LEU A 33 -19.06 -9.10 -10.37
C LEU A 33 -19.71 -9.22 -8.99
N ALA A 34 -20.80 -9.97 -8.85
CA ALA A 34 -21.46 -10.19 -7.56
C ALA A 34 -20.58 -10.98 -6.59
N VAL A 35 -19.91 -12.05 -7.03
CA VAL A 35 -19.00 -12.85 -6.20
C VAL A 35 -17.78 -12.02 -5.80
N MET A 36 -17.22 -11.22 -6.71
CA MET A 36 -16.12 -10.32 -6.38
C MET A 36 -16.57 -9.21 -5.43
N ALA A 37 -17.73 -8.59 -5.65
CA ALA A 37 -18.28 -7.57 -4.75
C ALA A 37 -18.52 -8.14 -3.35
N LEU A 38 -19.06 -9.36 -3.24
CA LEU A 38 -19.22 -10.05 -1.96
C LEU A 38 -17.86 -10.29 -1.30
N LEU A 39 -16.88 -10.81 -2.04
CA LEU A 39 -15.52 -11.04 -1.54
C LEU A 39 -14.91 -9.75 -0.99
N PHE A 40 -14.92 -8.66 -1.76
CA PHE A 40 -14.36 -7.38 -1.33
C PHE A 40 -15.12 -6.81 -0.12
N ASN A 41 -16.44 -6.77 -0.17
CA ASN A 41 -17.26 -6.29 0.93
C ASN A 41 -17.01 -7.09 2.22
N SER A 42 -16.97 -8.42 2.15
CA SER A 42 -16.70 -9.27 3.31
C SER A 42 -15.29 -9.08 3.85
N ILE A 43 -14.26 -8.96 2.99
CA ILE A 43 -12.89 -8.77 3.45
C ILE A 43 -12.75 -7.46 4.24
N PHE A 44 -13.34 -6.35 3.79
CA PHE A 44 -13.25 -5.08 4.50
C PHE A 44 -14.18 -5.04 5.72
N SER A 45 -15.48 -5.30 5.53
CA SER A 45 -16.47 -5.16 6.61
C SER A 45 -16.26 -6.13 7.77
N TRP A 46 -15.71 -7.33 7.53
CA TRP A 46 -15.47 -8.31 8.59
C TRP A 46 -14.05 -8.22 9.16
N ALA A 47 -13.07 -7.67 8.42
CA ALA A 47 -11.74 -7.47 8.96
C ALA A 47 -11.69 -6.27 9.91
N THR A 48 -12.31 -5.13 9.55
CA THR A 48 -12.21 -3.88 10.32
C THR A 48 -12.48 -4.06 11.82
N PRO A 49 -13.59 -4.68 12.27
CA PRO A 49 -13.82 -4.84 13.72
C PRO A 49 -12.74 -5.65 14.45
N LEU A 50 -12.08 -6.58 13.75
CA LEU A 50 -10.99 -7.37 14.32
C LEU A 50 -9.65 -6.62 14.25
N MET A 51 -9.47 -5.73 13.26
CA MET A 51 -8.35 -4.81 13.17
C MET A 51 -8.39 -3.82 14.35
N ASP A 52 -9.52 -3.13 14.53
CA ASP A 52 -9.74 -2.16 15.60
C ASP A 52 -9.55 -2.81 16.99
N ALA A 53 -9.99 -4.07 17.15
CA ALA A 53 -9.77 -4.81 18.39
C ALA A 53 -8.28 -5.08 18.67
N ILE A 54 -7.49 -5.38 17.64
CA ILE A 54 -6.03 -5.56 17.78
C ILE A 54 -5.38 -4.21 18.11
N GLU A 55 -5.77 -3.12 17.44
CA GLU A 55 -5.26 -1.77 17.72
C GLU A 55 -5.54 -1.34 19.16
N ALA A 56 -6.77 -1.55 19.64
CA ALA A 56 -7.15 -1.27 21.02
C ALA A 56 -6.32 -2.07 22.03
N VAL A 57 -6.07 -3.36 21.77
CA VAL A 57 -5.21 -4.20 22.62
C VAL A 57 -3.76 -3.70 22.62
N MET A 58 -3.22 -3.34 21.46
CA MET A 58 -1.86 -2.82 21.34
C MET A 58 -1.70 -1.44 21.99
N GLY A 59 -2.70 -0.57 21.86
CA GLY A 59 -2.76 0.72 22.54
C GLY A 59 -2.83 0.56 24.06
N TRP A 60 -3.65 -0.37 24.55
CA TRP A 60 -3.71 -0.70 25.98
C TRP A 60 -2.37 -1.23 26.51
N LEU A 61 -1.71 -2.14 25.78
CA LEU A 61 -0.38 -2.65 26.12
C LEU A 61 0.66 -1.52 26.16
N SER A 62 0.62 -0.60 25.19
CA SER A 62 1.49 0.58 25.15
C SER A 62 1.30 1.46 26.39
N GLY A 63 0.04 1.73 26.77
CA GLY A 63 -0.31 2.50 27.97
C GLY A 63 0.19 1.87 29.26
N LEU A 64 0.11 0.54 29.39
CA LEU A 64 0.66 -0.18 30.55
C LEU A 64 2.18 -0.04 30.66
N VAL A 65 2.89 -0.12 29.53
CA VAL A 65 4.35 0.03 29.49
C VAL A 65 4.74 1.48 29.86
N LYS A 66 4.05 2.48 29.30
CA LYS A 66 4.25 3.90 29.66
C LYS A 66 4.02 4.16 31.15
N GLY A 67 2.94 3.60 31.71
CA GLY A 67 2.61 3.75 33.13
C GLY A 67 3.56 3.01 34.08
N GLY A 68 4.14 1.90 33.66
CA GLY A 68 5.02 1.06 34.50
C GLY A 68 6.49 1.49 34.53
N LEU A 69 7.03 1.95 33.40
CA LEU A 69 8.46 2.29 33.27
C LEU A 69 8.77 3.79 33.45
N GLY A 70 7.77 4.66 33.37
CA GLY A 70 7.96 6.11 33.41
C GLY A 70 8.59 6.67 32.12
N PRO A 71 8.86 7.99 32.06
CA PRO A 71 9.43 8.62 30.87
C PRO A 71 10.87 8.18 30.65
N GLY A 72 11.21 7.81 29.42
CA GLY A 72 12.59 7.50 29.04
C GLY A 72 12.69 6.73 27.74
N VAL A 73 13.89 6.76 27.15
CA VAL A 73 14.19 6.16 25.84
C VAL A 73 13.80 4.68 25.73
N LEU A 74 13.93 3.91 26.81
CA LEU A 74 13.54 2.50 26.81
C LEU A 74 12.01 2.35 26.69
N THR A 75 11.25 3.21 27.37
CA THR A 75 9.79 3.25 27.28
C THR A 75 9.37 3.60 25.86
N ASP A 76 10.01 4.60 25.23
CA ASP A 76 9.70 5.04 23.88
C ASP A 76 10.06 3.96 22.84
N LEU A 77 11.22 3.31 22.97
CA LEU A 77 11.61 2.18 22.12
C LEU A 77 10.59 1.04 22.19
N LEU A 78 10.16 0.69 23.40
CA LEU A 78 9.23 -0.42 23.60
C LEU A 78 7.83 -0.06 23.08
N THR A 79 7.38 1.17 23.28
CA THR A 79 6.00 1.59 22.96
C THR A 79 5.88 1.99 21.49
N GLU A 80 6.73 2.87 20.99
CA GLU A 80 6.68 3.44 19.64
C GLU A 80 7.51 2.65 18.62
N GLY A 81 8.58 1.98 19.05
CA GLY A 81 9.37 1.12 18.16
C GLY A 81 8.77 -0.30 18.06
N VAL A 82 8.70 -1.00 19.19
CA VAL A 82 8.39 -2.44 19.21
C VAL A 82 6.89 -2.71 19.22
N ILE A 83 6.13 -2.16 20.18
CA ILE A 83 4.69 -2.41 20.31
C ILE A 83 3.94 -1.87 19.09
N ALA A 84 4.20 -0.62 18.69
CA ALA A 84 3.61 -0.08 17.47
C ALA A 84 4.04 -0.88 16.21
N GLY A 85 5.32 -1.27 16.12
CA GLY A 85 5.81 -2.11 15.02
C GLY A 85 5.13 -3.48 14.93
N VAL A 86 4.94 -4.17 16.06
CA VAL A 86 4.19 -5.43 16.13
C VAL A 86 2.71 -5.20 15.82
N GLY A 87 2.13 -4.10 16.32
CA GLY A 87 0.75 -3.72 16.04
C GLY A 87 0.50 -3.59 14.54
N ASN A 88 1.34 -2.82 13.85
CA ASN A 88 1.26 -2.66 12.40
C ASN A 88 1.28 -4.00 11.65
N VAL A 89 1.98 -5.02 12.14
CA VAL A 89 1.98 -6.35 11.52
C VAL A 89 0.70 -7.13 11.83
N LEU A 90 0.29 -7.15 13.10
CA LEU A 90 -0.83 -7.96 13.57
C LEU A 90 -2.17 -7.44 13.07
N VAL A 91 -2.30 -6.13 12.90
CA VAL A 91 -3.52 -5.50 12.38
C VAL A 91 -3.90 -6.03 10.99
N PHE A 92 -2.95 -6.40 10.12
CA PHE A 92 -3.31 -6.97 8.80
C PHE A 92 -3.65 -8.46 8.81
N VAL A 93 -3.38 -9.17 9.90
CA VAL A 93 -3.58 -10.63 9.99
C VAL A 93 -5.04 -11.03 9.70
N PRO A 94 -6.07 -10.39 10.30
CA PRO A 94 -7.47 -10.64 9.99
C PRO A 94 -7.82 -10.54 8.50
N GLN A 95 -7.42 -9.43 7.88
CA GLN A 95 -7.74 -9.14 6.49
C GLN A 95 -7.07 -10.14 5.54
N ILE A 96 -5.81 -10.49 5.81
CA ILE A 96 -5.05 -11.47 5.03
C ILE A 96 -5.64 -12.88 5.18
N ALA A 97 -6.00 -13.28 6.41
CA ALA A 97 -6.61 -14.58 6.67
C ALA A 97 -7.95 -14.72 5.92
N LEU A 98 -8.80 -13.69 5.95
CA LEU A 98 -10.05 -13.66 5.18
C LEU A 98 -9.82 -13.72 3.68
N LEU A 99 -8.84 -12.97 3.16
CA LEU A 99 -8.50 -13.03 1.74
C LEU A 99 -8.07 -14.44 1.31
N PHE A 100 -7.20 -15.10 2.07
CA PHE A 100 -6.79 -16.48 1.78
C PHE A 100 -7.93 -17.49 1.95
N LEU A 101 -8.86 -17.24 2.88
CA LEU A 101 -10.05 -18.06 3.06
C LEU A 101 -10.91 -18.02 1.80
N PHE A 102 -11.20 -16.84 1.27
CA PHE A 102 -11.99 -16.68 0.05
C PHE A 102 -11.26 -17.20 -1.19
N ILE A 103 -9.96 -16.93 -1.35
CA ILE A 103 -9.17 -17.46 -2.47
C ILE A 103 -9.17 -18.99 -2.41
N GLY A 104 -8.89 -19.59 -1.25
CA GLY A 104 -8.89 -21.04 -1.06
C GLY A 104 -10.27 -21.65 -1.35
N LEU A 105 -11.35 -20.99 -0.92
CA LEU A 105 -12.72 -21.43 -1.21
C LEU A 105 -13.03 -21.40 -2.72
N LEU A 106 -12.66 -20.33 -3.42
CA LEU A 106 -12.90 -20.18 -4.86
C LEU A 106 -12.02 -21.12 -5.71
N GLU A 107 -10.83 -21.46 -5.22
CA GLU A 107 -9.92 -22.42 -5.84
C GLU A 107 -10.40 -23.86 -5.64
N ASP A 108 -10.70 -24.26 -4.40
CA ASP A 108 -11.16 -25.62 -4.06
C ASP A 108 -12.52 -25.94 -4.70
N THR A 109 -13.40 -24.94 -4.87
CA THR A 109 -14.68 -25.11 -5.57
C THR A 109 -14.53 -25.25 -7.08
N GLY A 110 -13.38 -24.86 -7.65
CA GLY A 110 -13.15 -24.84 -9.09
C GLY A 110 -13.79 -23.64 -9.80
N TYR A 111 -14.32 -22.66 -9.07
CA TYR A 111 -14.88 -21.43 -9.64
C TYR A 111 -13.82 -20.61 -10.40
N MET A 112 -12.58 -20.62 -9.91
CA MET A 112 -11.44 -19.90 -10.52
C MET A 112 -11.21 -20.24 -12.00
N ALA A 113 -11.45 -21.48 -12.42
CA ALA A 113 -11.35 -21.89 -13.81
C ALA A 113 -12.39 -21.16 -14.71
N ARG A 114 -13.62 -20.95 -14.20
CA ARG A 114 -14.70 -20.28 -14.95
C ARG A 114 -14.50 -18.77 -14.99
N ALA A 115 -14.11 -18.19 -13.86
CA ALA A 115 -13.76 -16.76 -13.79
C ALA A 115 -12.63 -16.41 -14.77
N ALA A 116 -11.60 -17.26 -14.86
CA ALA A 116 -10.52 -17.10 -15.83
C ALA A 116 -11.03 -17.16 -17.28
N PHE A 117 -11.91 -18.12 -17.63
CA PHE A 117 -12.51 -18.21 -18.96
C PHE A 117 -13.29 -16.95 -19.35
N LEU A 118 -14.07 -16.42 -18.41
CA LEU A 118 -14.92 -15.25 -18.65
C LEU A 118 -14.12 -13.99 -19.00
N ILE A 119 -12.94 -13.84 -18.40
CA ILE A 119 -12.11 -12.64 -18.51
C ILE A 119 -10.95 -12.84 -19.48
N ASP A 120 -10.81 -14.05 -20.03
CA ASP A 120 -9.77 -14.40 -21.00
C ASP A 120 -9.78 -13.47 -22.21
N ARG A 121 -10.98 -13.12 -22.73
CA ARG A 121 -11.09 -12.19 -23.86
C ARG A 121 -10.54 -10.79 -23.55
N LEU A 122 -10.65 -10.33 -22.31
CA LEU A 122 -10.09 -9.04 -21.88
C LEU A 122 -8.58 -9.14 -21.70
N MET A 123 -8.10 -10.22 -21.06
CA MET A 123 -6.67 -10.46 -20.83
C MET A 123 -5.89 -10.74 -22.12
N ALA A 124 -6.50 -11.42 -23.09
CA ALA A 124 -5.93 -11.70 -24.39
C ALA A 124 -5.59 -10.41 -25.17
N ARG A 125 -6.34 -9.32 -24.99
CA ARG A 125 -6.00 -8.01 -25.61
C ARG A 125 -4.67 -7.44 -25.09
N VAL A 126 -4.35 -7.73 -23.84
CA VAL A 126 -3.08 -7.35 -23.19
C VAL A 126 -1.98 -8.40 -23.47
N GLY A 127 -2.34 -9.55 -24.05
CA GLY A 127 -1.43 -10.66 -24.33
C GLY A 127 -1.18 -11.57 -23.13
N LEU A 128 -2.09 -11.57 -22.15
CA LEU A 128 -2.01 -12.39 -20.93
C LEU A 128 -3.07 -13.48 -20.94
N HIS A 129 -2.81 -14.54 -20.17
CA HIS A 129 -3.75 -15.63 -19.93
C HIS A 129 -4.84 -15.19 -18.95
N GLY A 130 -6.08 -15.66 -19.10
CA GLY A 130 -7.18 -15.38 -18.15
C GLY A 130 -6.91 -15.77 -16.70
N ARG A 131 -5.91 -16.62 -16.44
CA ARG A 131 -5.47 -17.01 -15.08
C ARG A 131 -4.72 -15.89 -14.36
N ALA A 132 -4.15 -14.92 -15.09
CA ALA A 132 -3.47 -13.76 -14.52
C ALA A 132 -4.46 -12.77 -13.88
N PHE A 133 -5.72 -12.76 -14.31
CA PHE A 133 -6.71 -11.82 -13.81
C PHE A 133 -6.96 -11.97 -12.31
N VAL A 134 -7.01 -13.20 -11.80
CA VAL A 134 -7.30 -13.46 -10.38
C VAL A 134 -6.23 -12.84 -9.47
N PRO A 135 -4.92 -13.13 -9.67
CA PRO A 135 -3.84 -12.41 -8.99
C PRO A 135 -3.93 -10.89 -9.12
N LEU A 136 -4.20 -10.37 -10.34
CA LEU A 136 -4.29 -8.93 -10.58
C LEU A 136 -5.42 -8.28 -9.78
N LEU A 137 -6.58 -8.94 -9.68
CA LEU A 137 -7.69 -8.47 -8.88
C LEU A 137 -7.38 -8.54 -7.38
N SER A 138 -6.76 -9.63 -6.92
CA SER A 138 -6.27 -9.73 -5.53
C SER A 138 -5.25 -8.64 -5.20
N GLY A 139 -4.54 -8.09 -6.19
CA GLY A 139 -3.60 -6.98 -6.02
C GLY A 139 -4.23 -5.69 -5.48
N TYR A 140 -5.53 -5.45 -5.74
CA TYR A 140 -6.28 -4.34 -5.14
C TYR A 140 -6.52 -4.52 -3.65
N ALA A 141 -6.55 -5.76 -3.16
CA ALA A 141 -6.55 -6.03 -1.74
C ALA A 141 -5.11 -5.88 -1.21
N CYS A 142 -4.21 -6.79 -1.59
CA CYS A 142 -2.82 -6.76 -1.17
C CYS A 142 -1.88 -7.39 -2.22
N ALA A 143 -0.75 -6.73 -2.48
CA ALA A 143 0.21 -7.17 -3.49
C ALA A 143 0.91 -8.50 -3.12
N ILE A 144 1.18 -8.74 -1.84
CA ILE A 144 1.87 -9.94 -1.34
C ILE A 144 1.12 -11.25 -1.70
N PRO A 145 -0.13 -11.46 -1.25
CA PRO A 145 -0.92 -12.66 -1.59
C PRO A 145 -1.19 -12.76 -3.08
N ALA A 146 -1.41 -11.63 -3.77
CA ALA A 146 -1.57 -11.58 -5.21
C ALA A 146 -0.34 -12.15 -5.94
N ILE A 147 0.88 -11.72 -5.56
CA ILE A 147 2.13 -12.18 -6.16
C ILE A 147 2.32 -13.69 -5.92
N MET A 148 2.04 -14.19 -4.72
CA MET A 148 2.09 -15.63 -4.43
C MET A 148 1.05 -16.42 -5.24
N GLY A 149 -0.13 -15.85 -5.48
CA GLY A 149 -1.20 -16.45 -6.30
C GLY A 149 -0.85 -16.61 -7.78
N THR A 150 0.20 -15.91 -8.27
CA THR A 150 0.68 -16.06 -9.66
C THR A 150 1.28 -17.44 -9.96
N ARG A 151 1.55 -18.28 -8.96
CA ARG A 151 2.01 -19.68 -9.13
C ARG A 151 1.05 -20.55 -9.93
N THR A 152 -0.21 -20.14 -10.02
CA THR A 152 -1.22 -20.79 -10.85
C THR A 152 -0.98 -20.60 -12.35
N ILE A 153 -0.10 -19.68 -12.77
CA ILE A 153 0.23 -19.38 -14.16
C ILE A 153 1.41 -20.26 -14.60
N SER A 154 1.21 -21.10 -15.62
CA SER A 154 2.18 -22.09 -16.09
C SER A 154 3.38 -21.49 -16.81
N SER A 155 3.15 -20.49 -17.66
CA SER A 155 4.22 -19.79 -18.39
C SER A 155 4.99 -18.88 -17.44
N TRP A 156 6.29 -19.12 -17.30
CA TRP A 156 7.17 -18.26 -16.49
C TRP A 156 7.14 -16.79 -16.92
N LYS A 157 7.10 -16.53 -18.23
CA LYS A 157 7.08 -15.16 -18.77
C LYS A 157 5.77 -14.45 -18.43
N ASP A 158 4.63 -15.14 -18.54
CA ASP A 158 3.32 -14.57 -18.19
C ASP A 158 3.19 -14.38 -16.69
N ARG A 159 3.69 -15.34 -15.91
CA ARG A 159 3.79 -15.23 -14.45
C ARG A 159 4.59 -14.00 -14.06
N LEU A 160 5.77 -13.80 -14.66
CA LEU A 160 6.62 -12.66 -14.36
C LEU A 160 6.00 -11.32 -14.77
N VAL A 161 5.37 -11.21 -15.95
CA VAL A 161 4.62 -10.00 -16.34
C VAL A 161 3.53 -9.71 -15.29
N THR A 162 2.78 -10.72 -14.87
CA THR A 162 1.74 -10.58 -13.84
C THR A 162 2.33 -10.11 -12.51
N ILE A 163 3.45 -10.69 -12.06
CA ILE A 163 4.17 -10.26 -10.84
C ILE A 163 4.56 -8.78 -10.91
N LEU A 164 5.05 -8.31 -12.06
CA LEU A 164 5.49 -6.93 -12.26
C LEU A 164 4.32 -5.94 -12.44
N MET A 165 3.14 -6.42 -12.85
CA MET A 165 1.93 -5.60 -12.96
C MET A 165 1.22 -5.40 -11.63
N ILE A 166 1.24 -6.38 -10.73
CA ILE A 166 0.51 -6.32 -9.45
C ILE A 166 0.82 -5.06 -8.63
N PRO A 167 2.08 -4.61 -8.48
CA PRO A 167 2.40 -3.41 -7.71
C PRO A 167 1.86 -2.10 -8.29
N TYR A 168 1.45 -2.08 -9.57
CA TYR A 168 0.76 -0.94 -10.18
C TYR A 168 -0.70 -0.86 -9.74
N MET A 169 -1.28 -1.95 -9.22
CA MET A 169 -2.64 -1.91 -8.66
C MET A 169 -2.64 -1.15 -7.33
N SER A 170 -3.63 -0.27 -7.14
CA SER A 170 -3.82 0.42 -5.87
C SER A 170 -4.34 -0.54 -4.80
N CYS A 171 -3.43 -1.07 -3.98
CA CYS A 171 -3.78 -1.92 -2.84
C CYS A 171 -4.47 -1.13 -1.70
N SER A 172 -5.14 -1.82 -0.77
CA SER A 172 -5.89 -1.21 0.32
C SER A 172 -5.07 -0.21 1.16
N ALA A 173 -3.78 -0.49 1.38
CA ALA A 173 -2.88 0.38 2.13
C ALA A 173 -2.63 1.77 1.50
N ARG A 174 -3.03 2.01 0.25
CA ARG A 174 -2.95 3.35 -0.38
C ARG A 174 -4.19 4.20 -0.10
N LEU A 175 -5.30 3.56 0.28
CA LEU A 175 -6.57 4.26 0.49
C LEU A 175 -6.48 5.29 1.62
N PRO A 176 -5.86 5.01 2.80
CA PRO A 176 -5.71 6.01 3.85
C PRO A 176 -4.97 7.26 3.37
N ILE A 177 -3.90 7.10 2.59
CA ILE A 177 -3.16 8.23 2.02
C ILE A 177 -4.05 9.06 1.08
N TYR A 178 -4.80 8.42 0.18
CA TYR A 178 -5.71 9.14 -0.70
C TYR A 178 -6.81 9.86 0.06
N VAL A 179 -7.41 9.21 1.06
CA VAL A 179 -8.47 9.80 1.87
C VAL A 179 -7.95 10.96 2.72
N LEU A 180 -6.76 10.84 3.30
CA LEU A 180 -6.09 11.92 4.03
C LEU A 180 -5.85 13.13 3.12
N ILE A 181 -5.21 12.93 1.97
CA ILE A 181 -4.86 14.03 1.05
C ILE A 181 -6.11 14.66 0.43
N ILE A 182 -7.09 13.85 0.00
CA ILE A 182 -8.37 14.33 -0.51
C ILE A 182 -9.11 15.12 0.58
N GLY A 183 -9.21 14.55 1.78
CA GLY A 183 -9.88 15.16 2.92
C GLY A 183 -9.21 16.44 3.37
N ALA A 184 -7.87 16.52 3.37
CA ALA A 184 -7.13 17.70 3.76
C ALA A 184 -7.21 18.81 2.70
N LEU A 185 -6.99 18.49 1.43
CA LEU A 185 -6.64 19.52 0.43
C LEU A 185 -7.75 19.83 -0.57
N PHE A 186 -8.75 18.94 -0.74
CA PHE A 186 -9.85 19.16 -1.68
C PHE A 186 -11.11 19.62 -0.95
N PRO A 187 -11.89 20.56 -1.52
CA PRO A 187 -13.12 21.03 -0.92
C PRO A 187 -14.16 19.90 -0.86
N GLY A 188 -14.63 19.57 0.34
CA GLY A 188 -15.61 18.50 0.58
C GLY A 188 -17.00 18.80 0.00
N ASP A 189 -17.35 20.07 -0.17
CA ASP A 189 -18.68 20.50 -0.63
C ASP A 189 -18.82 20.54 -2.15
N ALA A 190 -17.70 20.43 -2.89
CA ALA A 190 -17.71 20.45 -4.34
C ALA A 190 -18.33 19.16 -4.90
N ARG A 191 -19.47 19.30 -5.59
CA ARG A 191 -20.21 18.19 -6.20
C ARG A 191 -20.36 18.41 -7.70
N TYR A 192 -20.19 17.35 -8.47
CA TYR A 192 -20.42 17.32 -9.90
C TYR A 192 -21.47 16.23 -10.19
N GLY A 193 -22.74 16.64 -10.26
CA GLY A 193 -23.86 15.71 -10.37
C GLY A 193 -24.01 14.84 -9.11
N PRO A 194 -24.16 13.50 -9.22
CA PRO A 194 -24.29 12.61 -8.07
C PRO A 194 -22.96 12.34 -7.34
N PHE A 195 -21.82 12.80 -7.89
CA PHE A 195 -20.50 12.49 -7.38
C PHE A 195 -19.87 13.68 -6.65
N THR A 196 -19.18 13.41 -5.54
CA THR A 196 -18.32 14.40 -4.85
C THR A 196 -17.00 14.53 -5.59
N LEU A 197 -16.35 15.71 -5.52
CA LEU A 197 -15.02 15.91 -6.11
C LEU A 197 -14.01 14.90 -5.55
N GLY A 198 -14.02 14.67 -4.23
CA GLY A 198 -13.16 13.66 -3.62
C GLY A 198 -13.42 12.25 -4.16
N GLY A 199 -14.68 11.89 -4.39
CA GLY A 199 -15.05 10.61 -5.01
C GLY A 199 -14.54 10.50 -6.46
N LEU A 200 -14.60 11.58 -7.23
CA LEU A 200 -14.05 11.62 -8.60
C LEU A 200 -12.53 11.52 -8.63
N VAL A 201 -11.83 12.20 -7.71
CA VAL A 201 -10.37 12.10 -7.58
C VAL A 201 -9.96 10.68 -7.22
N LEU A 202 -10.64 10.06 -6.24
CA LEU A 202 -10.38 8.68 -5.85
C LEU A 202 -10.63 7.72 -7.03
N LEU A 203 -11.76 7.87 -7.72
CA LEU A 203 -12.08 7.09 -8.92
C LEU A 203 -11.00 7.25 -10.00
N ALA A 204 -10.53 8.47 -10.24
CA ALA A 204 -9.48 8.77 -11.21
C ALA A 204 -8.16 8.09 -10.82
N MET A 205 -7.76 8.10 -9.54
CA MET A 205 -6.55 7.44 -9.06
C MET A 205 -6.63 5.91 -9.23
N TYR A 206 -7.78 5.29 -8.97
CA TYR A 206 -7.99 3.86 -9.19
C TYR A 206 -7.99 3.52 -10.69
N ALA A 207 -8.68 4.30 -11.52
CA ALA A 207 -8.70 4.11 -12.96
C ALA A 207 -7.30 4.27 -13.58
N LEU A 208 -6.53 5.27 -13.11
CA LEU A 208 -5.15 5.52 -13.52
C LEU A 208 -4.26 4.32 -13.21
N SER A 209 -4.38 3.75 -12.01
CA SER A 209 -3.57 2.61 -11.58
C SER A 209 -3.92 1.33 -12.38
N THR A 210 -5.22 1.07 -12.61
CA THR A 210 -5.68 -0.02 -13.48
C THR A 210 -5.13 0.13 -14.90
N ALA A 211 -5.33 1.31 -15.50
CA ALA A 211 -4.94 1.58 -16.88
C ALA A 211 -3.42 1.42 -17.03
N SER A 212 -2.66 1.97 -16.09
CA SER A 212 -1.20 1.88 -16.08
C SER A 212 -0.72 0.44 -15.95
N ALA A 213 -1.32 -0.36 -15.07
CA ALA A 213 -0.98 -1.78 -14.93
C ALA A 213 -1.17 -2.53 -16.27
N LEU A 214 -2.29 -2.28 -16.97
CA LEU A 214 -2.57 -2.91 -18.28
C LEU A 214 -1.60 -2.42 -19.36
N VAL A 215 -1.28 -1.13 -19.41
CA VAL A 215 -0.33 -0.55 -20.36
C VAL A 215 1.07 -1.11 -20.14
N VAL A 216 1.56 -1.12 -18.90
CA VAL A 216 2.87 -1.68 -18.55
C VAL A 216 2.90 -3.18 -18.85
N GLY A 217 1.84 -3.92 -18.52
CA GLY A 217 1.70 -5.32 -18.87
C GLY A 217 1.83 -5.57 -20.37
N ALA A 218 1.12 -4.79 -21.19
CA ALA A 218 1.21 -4.86 -22.65
C ALA A 218 2.61 -4.51 -23.17
N ILE A 219 3.25 -3.48 -22.62
CA ILE A 219 4.62 -3.08 -22.99
C ILE A 219 5.60 -4.21 -22.66
N LEU A 220 5.60 -4.71 -21.42
CA LEU A 220 6.50 -5.78 -20.97
C LEU A 220 6.30 -7.05 -21.81
N LYS A 221 5.05 -7.43 -22.09
CA LYS A 221 4.71 -8.60 -22.90
C LYS A 221 5.18 -8.48 -24.35
N ARG A 222 5.09 -7.29 -24.95
CA ARG A 222 5.50 -7.04 -26.35
C ARG A 222 7.01 -6.79 -26.52
N THR A 223 7.70 -6.37 -25.46
CA THR A 223 9.13 -6.00 -25.51
C THR A 223 10.02 -7.06 -24.87
N LEU A 224 10.10 -7.06 -23.54
CA LEU A 224 11.05 -7.84 -22.73
C LEU A 224 10.66 -9.32 -22.56
N LEU A 225 9.36 -9.62 -22.46
CA LEU A 225 8.84 -10.92 -22.01
C LEU A 225 7.91 -11.58 -23.05
N ARG A 226 8.33 -11.57 -24.32
CA ARG A 226 7.58 -12.20 -25.42
C ARG A 226 7.40 -13.70 -25.18
N SER A 227 6.14 -14.13 -25.14
CA SER A 227 5.75 -15.54 -25.11
C SER A 227 4.53 -15.73 -25.99
N PRO A 228 4.44 -16.85 -26.76
CA PRO A 228 3.21 -17.19 -27.47
C PRO A 228 2.05 -17.25 -26.48
N THR A 229 0.89 -16.70 -26.85
CA THR A 229 -0.38 -16.92 -26.15
C THR A 229 -0.78 -18.38 -26.41
N PRO A 230 -0.69 -19.29 -25.43
CA PRO A 230 -1.16 -20.65 -25.64
C PRO A 230 -2.65 -20.60 -25.94
N PRO A 231 -3.18 -21.38 -26.91
CA PRO A 231 -4.62 -21.54 -27.03
C PRO A 231 -5.16 -22.07 -25.70
N LEU A 232 -6.16 -21.40 -25.13
CA LEU A 232 -6.80 -21.79 -23.87
C LEU A 232 -7.55 -23.12 -24.08
N VAL A 233 -6.86 -24.24 -23.99
CA VAL A 233 -7.49 -25.56 -23.80
C VAL A 233 -7.68 -25.74 -22.30
N LEU A 234 -8.72 -25.11 -21.75
CA LEU A 234 -9.06 -25.22 -20.34
C LEU A 234 -10.03 -26.40 -20.17
N GLU A 235 -9.52 -27.55 -19.75
CA GLU A 235 -10.40 -28.60 -19.22
C GLU A 235 -11.07 -28.04 -17.95
N LEU A 236 -12.38 -27.82 -18.00
CA LEU A 236 -13.16 -27.31 -16.87
C LEU A 236 -13.27 -28.41 -15.80
N PRO A 237 -12.62 -28.29 -14.63
CA PRO A 237 -12.70 -29.32 -13.60
C PRO A 237 -14.12 -29.38 -13.01
N PRO A 238 -14.61 -30.55 -12.57
CA PRO A 238 -15.92 -30.65 -11.92
C PRO A 238 -15.94 -29.85 -10.61
N TYR A 239 -17.10 -29.30 -10.23
CA TYR A 239 -17.25 -28.63 -8.93
C TYR A 239 -17.00 -29.61 -7.79
N ARG A 240 -16.22 -29.17 -6.81
CA ARG A 240 -15.94 -29.92 -5.59
C ARG A 240 -16.37 -29.10 -4.39
N VAL A 241 -16.86 -29.78 -3.36
CA VAL A 241 -17.14 -29.13 -2.08
C VAL A 241 -15.78 -28.96 -1.36
N PRO A 242 -15.43 -27.73 -0.95
CA PRO A 242 -14.16 -27.47 -0.29
C PRO A 242 -14.11 -28.21 1.05
N ARG A 243 -12.97 -28.83 1.35
CA ARG A 243 -12.75 -29.49 2.64
C ARG A 243 -12.30 -28.42 3.63
N LEU A 244 -13.17 -28.03 4.56
CA LEU A 244 -12.92 -27.00 5.58
C LEU A 244 -11.54 -27.13 6.26
N ARG A 245 -11.10 -28.36 6.56
CA ARG A 245 -9.79 -28.62 7.17
C ARG A 245 -8.63 -28.20 6.27
N ASN A 246 -8.70 -28.49 4.97
CA ASN A 246 -7.64 -28.12 4.02
C ASN A 246 -7.59 -26.61 3.85
N THR A 247 -8.76 -25.97 3.70
CA THR A 247 -8.86 -24.52 3.57
C THR A 247 -8.35 -23.83 4.84
N ALA A 248 -8.67 -24.33 6.04
CA ALA A 248 -8.17 -23.78 7.30
C ALA A 248 -6.65 -23.90 7.46
N ILE A 249 -6.07 -25.06 7.10
CA ILE A 249 -4.60 -25.24 7.09
C ILE A 249 -3.95 -24.28 6.08
N TYR A 250 -4.52 -24.16 4.88
CA TYR A 250 -4.04 -23.23 3.87
C TYR A 250 -4.05 -21.78 4.36
N VAL A 251 -5.14 -21.34 5.01
CA VAL A 251 -5.25 -20.00 5.59
C VAL A 251 -4.21 -19.80 6.68
N TYR A 252 -4.06 -20.77 7.59
CA TYR A 252 -3.09 -20.69 8.67
C TYR A 252 -1.66 -20.60 8.15
N ASP A 253 -1.24 -21.50 7.26
CA ASP A 253 0.12 -21.53 6.70
C ASP A 253 0.45 -20.22 5.98
N ARG A 254 -0.49 -19.71 5.16
CA ARG A 254 -0.30 -18.47 4.41
C ARG A 254 -0.26 -17.23 5.30
N THR A 255 -1.06 -17.21 6.36
CA THR A 255 -1.06 -16.12 7.33
C THR A 255 0.21 -16.15 8.18
N ALA A 256 0.67 -17.35 8.58
CA ALA A 256 1.92 -17.52 9.32
C ALA A 256 3.15 -17.15 8.48
N ASP A 257 3.15 -17.49 7.18
CA ASP A 257 4.17 -17.04 6.22
C ASP A 257 4.27 -15.52 6.14
N PHE A 258 3.13 -14.81 6.22
CA PHE A 258 3.10 -13.35 6.28
C PHE A 258 3.68 -12.83 7.59
N VAL A 259 3.21 -13.32 8.74
CA VAL A 259 3.66 -12.85 10.06
C VAL A 259 5.17 -13.06 10.24
N ARG A 260 5.69 -14.24 9.88
CA ARG A 260 7.13 -14.54 10.00
C ARG A 260 7.97 -13.89 8.90
N GLY A 261 7.43 -13.79 7.69
CA GLY A 261 8.17 -13.29 6.53
C GLY A 261 8.18 -11.77 6.43
N ALA A 262 6.99 -11.17 6.31
CA ALA A 262 6.83 -9.72 6.19
C ALA A 262 6.92 -9.05 7.56
N GLY A 263 6.37 -9.66 8.62
CA GLY A 263 6.33 -9.07 9.95
C GLY A 263 7.70 -8.77 10.55
N THR A 264 8.69 -9.66 10.37
CA THR A 264 10.06 -9.41 10.85
C THR A 264 10.71 -8.23 10.14
N VAL A 265 10.46 -8.05 8.84
CA VAL A 265 10.99 -6.91 8.07
C VAL A 265 10.32 -5.61 8.52
N ILE A 266 8.99 -5.61 8.68
CA ILE A 266 8.23 -4.44 9.14
C ILE A 266 8.71 -4.01 10.53
N LEU A 267 8.78 -4.94 11.48
CA LEU A 267 9.23 -4.66 12.85
C LEU A 267 10.65 -4.06 12.87
N ALA A 268 11.59 -4.66 12.14
CA ALA A 268 12.96 -4.16 12.06
C ALA A 268 12.99 -2.73 11.48
N MET A 269 12.21 -2.47 10.44
CA MET A 269 12.13 -1.14 9.83
C MET A 269 11.45 -0.11 10.72
N THR A 270 10.40 -0.47 11.47
CA THR A 270 9.76 0.44 12.43
C THR A 270 10.73 0.85 13.54
N VAL A 271 11.49 -0.10 14.08
CA VAL A 271 12.52 0.20 15.10
C VAL A 271 13.62 1.10 14.53
N ILE A 272 14.08 0.84 13.30
CA ILE A 272 15.07 1.69 12.64
C ILE A 272 14.51 3.09 12.39
N LEU A 273 13.27 3.19 11.88
CA LEU A 273 12.64 4.47 11.57
C LEU A 273 12.42 5.28 12.84
N TRP A 274 11.90 4.66 13.91
CA TRP A 274 11.79 5.28 15.23
C TRP A 274 13.15 5.82 15.68
N ALA A 275 14.21 5.00 15.64
CA ALA A 275 15.54 5.45 16.04
C ALA A 275 16.06 6.62 15.20
N LEU A 276 15.78 6.65 13.89
CA LEU A 276 16.17 7.74 13.00
C LEU A 276 15.38 9.02 13.29
N LEU A 277 14.10 8.92 13.62
CA LEU A 277 13.22 10.08 13.88
C LEU A 277 13.38 10.63 15.30
N SER A 278 13.73 9.79 16.27
CA SER A 278 13.89 10.20 17.67
C SER A 278 15.30 10.71 17.99
N PHE A 279 16.33 10.26 17.27
CA PHE A 279 17.73 10.62 17.59
C PHE A 279 18.46 11.35 16.46
N PRO A 280 19.38 12.29 16.79
CA PRO A 280 19.59 12.87 18.12
C PRO A 280 18.47 13.84 18.51
N GLU A 281 18.27 14.04 19.81
CA GLU A 281 17.41 15.11 20.34
C GLU A 281 18.17 16.45 20.38
N PRO A 282 17.50 17.58 20.15
CA PRO A 282 18.10 18.89 20.34
C PRO A 282 18.52 19.07 21.81
N PRO A 283 19.65 19.75 22.10
CA PRO A 283 20.11 19.96 23.46
C PRO A 283 19.03 20.71 24.28
N ALA A 284 18.73 20.19 25.48
CA ALA A 284 17.71 20.74 26.35
C ALA A 284 17.92 22.25 26.58
N PRO A 285 16.84 23.06 26.61
CA PRO A 285 16.96 24.46 26.99
C PRO A 285 17.56 24.55 28.41
N PRO A 286 18.44 25.53 28.68
CA PRO A 286 18.98 25.71 30.02
C PRO A 286 17.84 25.92 31.02
N SER A 287 17.89 25.22 32.15
CA SER A 287 16.91 25.37 33.24
C SER A 287 16.81 26.83 33.68
N PRO A 288 15.60 27.33 34.03
CA PRO A 288 15.42 28.66 34.62
C PRO A 288 16.03 28.67 36.03
N GLY A 289 17.35 28.85 36.09
CA GLY A 289 18.21 28.70 37.25
C GLY A 289 19.69 28.61 36.87
N ASP A 290 19.98 28.12 35.66
CA ASP A 290 21.31 28.10 35.05
C ASP A 290 21.41 29.23 34.02
N ALA A 291 21.66 30.46 34.46
CA ALA A 291 21.98 31.57 33.57
C ALA A 291 23.50 31.88 33.58
N PRO A 292 24.13 32.32 32.46
CA PRO A 292 23.63 32.46 31.10
C PRO A 292 24.33 31.51 30.12
N ALA A 293 23.84 31.52 28.87
CA ALA A 293 24.53 30.96 27.71
C ALA A 293 26.06 31.16 27.80
N VAL A 294 26.82 30.09 27.61
CA VAL A 294 28.27 30.21 27.34
C VAL A 294 28.43 31.05 26.08
N VAL A 295 28.59 32.36 26.28
CA VAL A 295 29.07 33.30 25.27
C VAL A 295 30.56 33.04 25.18
N GLN A 296 31.00 32.30 24.16
CA GLN A 296 32.40 32.35 23.80
C GLN A 296 32.68 33.74 23.24
N VAL A 297 33.41 34.54 24.00
CA VAL A 297 33.96 35.81 23.56
C VAL A 297 35.20 35.50 22.72
N VAL A 298 35.06 35.54 21.40
CA VAL A 298 36.18 35.62 20.47
C VAL A 298 36.19 37.06 19.94
N ASP A 299 37.31 37.76 20.10
CA ASP A 299 37.49 39.17 19.70
C ASP A 299 36.50 40.19 20.28
N GLY A 300 36.18 40.07 21.57
CA GLY A 300 35.42 41.12 22.30
C GLY A 300 33.97 41.33 21.83
N LYS A 301 33.47 40.48 20.93
CA LYS A 301 32.08 40.47 20.49
C LYS A 301 31.38 39.24 21.06
N PRO A 302 30.17 39.37 21.64
CA PRO A 302 29.41 38.22 22.09
C PRO A 302 28.91 37.42 20.88
N THR A 303 29.66 36.40 20.49
CA THR A 303 29.20 35.39 19.52
C THR A 303 28.51 34.28 20.28
N LYS A 304 27.20 34.10 20.01
CA LYS A 304 26.49 32.87 20.37
C LYS A 304 27.23 31.71 19.70
N ALA A 305 27.57 30.65 20.43
CA ALA A 305 27.93 29.39 19.80
C ALA A 305 26.81 29.01 18.81
N PRO A 306 27.11 28.47 17.61
CA PRO A 306 26.10 28.02 16.67
C PRO A 306 25.49 26.72 17.20
N VAL A 307 24.76 26.81 18.30
CA VAL A 307 23.80 25.79 18.68
C VAL A 307 22.55 26.21 17.95
N ASP A 308 22.26 25.49 16.89
CA ASP A 308 21.09 25.56 16.03
C ASP A 308 19.82 25.23 16.87
N ARG A 309 19.50 26.10 17.83
CA ARG A 309 18.40 25.93 18.80
C ARG A 309 17.02 26.22 18.21
N ASP A 310 16.98 26.77 16.99
CA ASP A 310 15.74 27.17 16.33
C ASP A 310 15.13 26.01 15.50
N LEU A 311 15.80 24.85 15.38
CA LEU A 311 15.25 23.69 14.68
C LEU A 311 14.27 22.91 15.55
N SER A 312 13.12 22.53 14.96
CA SER A 312 12.19 21.59 15.58
C SER A 312 12.89 20.25 15.93
N PRO A 313 12.47 19.52 16.98
CA PRO A 313 13.11 18.26 17.38
C PRO A 313 13.26 17.26 16.23
N ILE A 314 12.25 17.21 15.36
CA ILE A 314 12.21 16.36 14.18
C ILE A 314 13.23 16.77 13.14
N GLU A 315 13.47 18.08 12.93
CA GLU A 315 14.50 18.56 12.02
C GLU A 315 15.92 18.28 12.52
N TYR A 316 16.12 18.22 13.83
CA TYR A 316 17.42 17.92 14.43
C TYR A 316 17.79 16.43 14.32
N SER A 317 16.78 15.55 14.31
CA SER A 317 16.92 14.09 14.16
C SER A 317 17.64 13.67 12.87
N ILE A 318 18.20 12.45 12.84
CA ILE A 318 18.82 11.89 11.62
C ILE A 318 17.78 11.79 10.50
N GLY A 319 16.55 11.38 10.82
CA GLY A 319 15.45 11.30 9.86
C GLY A 319 15.11 12.67 9.26
N GLY A 320 15.11 13.72 10.08
CA GLY A 320 14.99 15.11 9.64
C GLY A 320 16.08 15.52 8.66
N ARG A 321 17.34 15.20 8.98
CA ARG A 321 18.49 15.48 8.11
C ARG A 321 18.43 14.70 6.79
N VAL A 322 18.03 13.44 6.82
CA VAL A 322 17.83 12.65 5.59
C VAL A 322 16.66 13.21 4.77
N GLY A 323 15.59 13.65 5.42
CA GLY A 323 14.49 14.38 4.78
C GLY A 323 14.97 15.63 4.06
N LYS A 324 15.75 16.49 4.73
CA LYS A 324 16.34 17.70 4.13
C LYS A 324 17.35 17.38 3.02
N ALA A 325 18.08 16.27 3.13
CA ALA A 325 18.95 15.81 2.05
C ALA A 325 18.16 15.34 0.81
N LEU A 326 16.93 14.85 0.99
CA LEU A 326 16.04 14.41 -0.08
C LEU A 326 15.25 15.58 -0.69
N GLU A 327 15.08 16.67 0.05
CA GLU A 327 14.29 17.85 -0.34
C GLU A 327 14.65 18.42 -1.72
N PRO A 328 15.92 18.59 -2.14
CA PRO A 328 16.22 19.10 -3.48
C PRO A 328 15.71 18.20 -4.61
N ALA A 329 15.58 16.90 -4.35
CA ALA A 329 14.98 15.98 -5.31
C ALA A 329 13.44 16.07 -5.29
N LEU A 330 12.83 16.43 -4.16
CA LEU A 330 11.39 16.49 -3.94
C LEU A 330 10.76 17.83 -4.31
N GLU A 331 11.52 18.92 -4.23
CA GLU A 331 11.10 20.28 -4.56
C GLU A 331 10.54 20.41 -6.00
N PRO A 332 11.12 19.76 -7.05
CA PRO A 332 10.54 19.75 -8.39
C PRO A 332 9.15 19.10 -8.48
N MET A 333 8.75 18.30 -7.48
CA MET A 333 7.43 17.68 -7.33
C MET A 333 6.52 18.48 -6.37
N GLY A 334 6.99 19.64 -5.90
CA GLY A 334 6.28 20.52 -4.98
C GLY A 334 6.23 20.03 -3.54
N GLN A 335 7.11 19.10 -3.15
CA GLN A 335 7.13 18.53 -1.79
C GLN A 335 8.31 19.02 -0.96
N ASP A 336 8.12 19.10 0.36
CA ASP A 336 9.12 19.53 1.33
C ASP A 336 9.79 18.34 2.04
N PHE A 337 10.77 18.63 2.90
CA PHE A 337 11.46 17.60 3.68
C PHE A 337 10.52 16.79 4.59
N ARG A 338 9.39 17.36 5.06
CA ARG A 338 8.41 16.69 5.95
C ARG A 338 7.71 15.57 5.20
N VAL A 339 7.26 15.84 3.98
CA VAL A 339 6.76 14.80 3.08
C VAL A 339 7.89 13.82 2.72
N GLY A 340 9.13 14.28 2.59
CA GLY A 340 10.30 13.41 2.43
C GLY A 340 10.47 12.41 3.57
N ILE A 341 10.32 12.85 4.82
CA ILE A 341 10.33 11.99 6.01
C ILE A 341 9.19 10.97 5.94
N ALA A 342 7.97 11.40 5.59
CA ALA A 342 6.82 10.52 5.44
C ALA A 342 6.99 9.50 4.30
N ILE A 343 7.62 9.90 3.19
CA ILE A 343 8.01 9.01 2.08
C ILE A 343 9.00 7.96 2.58
N LEU A 344 10.01 8.33 3.37
CA LEU A 344 10.97 7.39 3.96
C LEU A 344 10.28 6.42 4.91
N GLY A 345 9.39 6.91 5.77
CA GLY A 345 8.58 6.06 6.65
C GLY A 345 7.72 5.06 5.88
N SER A 346 7.17 5.48 4.74
CA SER A 346 6.33 4.64 3.89
C SER A 346 7.05 3.41 3.29
N PHE A 347 8.39 3.39 3.28
CA PHE A 347 9.18 2.23 2.84
C PHE A 347 9.08 1.04 3.81
N ALA A 348 8.89 1.32 5.10
CA ALA A 348 8.68 0.29 6.12
C ALA A 348 7.32 -0.39 5.92
N ALA A 349 6.28 0.44 5.87
CA ALA A 349 4.91 0.07 5.58
C ALA A 349 4.17 1.29 5.01
N ARG A 350 3.28 1.09 4.02
CA ARG A 350 2.69 2.22 3.29
C ARG A 350 1.78 3.08 4.19
N GLU A 351 1.03 2.45 5.09
CA GLU A 351 0.21 3.16 6.08
C GLU A 351 1.02 3.98 7.09
N VAL A 352 2.31 3.64 7.31
CA VAL A 352 3.21 4.40 8.21
C VAL A 352 3.44 5.82 7.70
N MET A 353 3.11 6.12 6.45
CA MET A 353 3.11 7.49 5.93
C MET A 353 2.23 8.42 6.76
N VAL A 354 1.00 8.00 7.10
CA VAL A 354 0.04 8.84 7.83
C VAL A 354 0.51 9.06 9.26
N SER A 355 0.92 7.98 9.95
CA SER A 355 1.45 8.08 11.31
C SER A 355 2.77 8.87 11.38
N THR A 356 3.66 8.71 10.39
CA THR A 356 4.88 9.54 10.28
C THR A 356 4.54 11.01 10.08
N LEU A 357 3.53 11.31 9.26
CA LEU A 357 3.08 12.68 9.07
C LEU A 357 2.46 13.24 10.36
N GLY A 358 1.66 12.44 11.08
CA GLY A 358 1.16 12.75 12.41
C GLY A 358 2.27 13.15 13.38
N LEU A 359 3.33 12.33 13.49
CA LEU A 359 4.52 12.63 14.29
C LEU A 359 5.16 13.95 13.86
N VAL A 360 5.34 14.15 12.55
CA VAL A 360 5.96 15.38 12.00
C VAL A 360 5.15 16.65 12.33
N TYR A 361 3.82 16.56 12.40
CA TYR A 361 2.95 17.67 12.82
C TYR A 361 2.70 17.74 14.33
N GLY A 362 3.31 16.84 15.13
CA GLY A 362 3.13 16.81 16.59
C GLY A 362 1.74 16.34 17.04
N ILE A 363 1.07 15.51 16.22
CA ILE A 363 -0.25 14.95 16.51
C ILE A 363 -0.06 13.47 16.89
N GLU A 364 -0.21 13.16 18.18
CA GLU A 364 -0.21 11.79 18.67
C GLU A 364 -1.58 11.11 18.39
N GLY A 365 -1.56 9.88 17.85
CA GLY A 365 -2.76 9.05 17.68
C GLY A 365 -3.64 9.35 16.46
N ALA A 366 -3.04 9.81 15.35
CA ALA A 366 -3.76 10.20 14.13
C ALA A 366 -4.44 9.04 13.35
N ASP A 367 -4.51 7.82 13.90
CA ASP A 367 -4.88 6.63 13.14
C ASP A 367 -6.41 6.37 13.06
N ASP A 368 -7.22 6.95 13.96
CA ASP A 368 -8.67 6.64 14.04
C ASP A 368 -9.61 7.75 13.51
N ASP A 369 -9.19 9.02 13.59
CA ASP A 369 -9.92 10.14 13.00
C ASP A 369 -8.91 11.20 12.56
N ASP A 370 -8.41 11.07 11.32
CA ASP A 370 -7.47 11.99 10.64
C ASP A 370 -7.88 13.48 10.69
N THR A 371 -9.02 13.86 11.27
CA THR A 371 -9.52 15.24 11.39
C THR A 371 -8.45 16.18 11.93
N GLY A 372 -7.77 15.82 13.02
CA GLY A 372 -6.67 16.63 13.58
C GLY A 372 -5.51 16.84 12.60
N LEU A 373 -5.08 15.76 11.92
CA LEU A 373 -3.99 15.83 10.93
C LEU A 373 -4.39 16.62 9.68
N ARG A 374 -5.63 16.44 9.20
CA ARG A 374 -6.20 17.19 8.07
C ARG A 374 -6.25 18.69 8.38
N GLU A 375 -6.64 19.07 9.58
CA GLU A 375 -6.67 20.46 10.02
C GLU A 375 -5.27 21.06 10.13
N ALA A 376 -4.31 20.35 10.72
CA ALA A 376 -2.92 20.80 10.79
C ALA A 376 -2.30 20.96 9.39
N MET A 377 -2.56 20.03 8.46
CA MET A 377 -2.12 20.16 7.07
C MET A 377 -2.75 21.36 6.35
N ARG A 378 -4.03 21.65 6.59
CA ARG A 378 -4.72 22.83 6.01
C ARG A 378 -4.21 24.13 6.57
N ALA A 379 -3.88 24.15 7.86
CA ALA A 379 -3.40 25.33 8.58
C ALA A 379 -1.90 25.58 8.41
N ALA A 380 -1.15 24.59 7.92
CA ALA A 380 0.29 24.72 7.72
C ALA A 380 0.62 25.79 6.68
N VAL A 381 1.29 26.84 7.14
CA VAL A 381 1.84 27.92 6.32
C VAL A 381 3.36 27.72 6.22
N ASP A 382 3.91 28.07 5.08
CA ASP A 382 5.35 28.13 4.87
C ASP A 382 5.88 29.44 5.46
N GLU A 383 6.86 29.37 6.36
CA GLU A 383 7.34 30.53 7.13
C GLU A 383 8.11 31.53 6.27
N ASP A 384 8.75 31.06 5.19
CA ASP A 384 9.56 31.88 4.29
C ASP A 384 8.71 32.60 3.25
N THR A 385 7.66 31.93 2.75
CA THR A 385 6.82 32.44 1.66
C THR A 385 5.47 33.00 2.13
N GLY A 386 5.01 32.65 3.32
CA GLY A 386 3.70 33.03 3.85
C GLY A 386 2.51 32.36 3.14
N GLU A 387 2.77 31.45 2.19
CA GLU A 387 1.75 30.72 1.44
C GLU A 387 1.34 29.42 2.15
N ARG A 388 0.20 28.85 1.73
CA ARG A 388 -0.21 27.52 2.21
C ARG A 388 0.83 26.49 1.81
N ARG A 389 1.38 25.78 2.80
CA ARG A 389 2.40 24.77 2.58
C ARG A 389 1.87 23.62 1.71
N HIS A 390 0.63 23.20 1.98
CA HIS A 390 -0.07 22.20 1.20
C HIS A 390 -1.14 22.82 0.32
N THR A 391 -1.06 22.53 -0.97
CA THR A 391 -2.05 22.95 -1.97
C THR A 391 -2.67 21.73 -2.65
N PRO A 392 -3.86 21.85 -3.26
CA PRO A 392 -4.47 20.75 -4.00
C PRO A 392 -3.54 20.19 -5.09
N LEU A 393 -2.74 21.03 -5.74
CA LEU A 393 -1.78 20.60 -6.76
C LEU A 393 -0.63 19.78 -6.15
N LYS A 394 -0.03 20.24 -5.05
CA LYS A 394 0.99 19.47 -4.31
C LYS A 394 0.44 18.14 -3.83
N GLY A 395 -0.80 18.13 -3.35
CA GLY A 395 -1.54 16.92 -2.98
C GLY A 395 -1.74 15.96 -4.15
N LEU A 396 -2.13 16.47 -5.32
CA LEU A 396 -2.32 15.66 -6.52
C LEU A 396 -1.00 15.04 -6.99
N ALA A 397 0.08 15.82 -7.02
CA ALA A 397 1.41 15.31 -7.35
C ALA A 397 1.85 14.21 -6.38
N LEU A 398 1.61 14.38 -5.07
CA LEU A 398 1.91 13.37 -4.06
C LEU A 398 1.07 12.10 -4.24
N MET A 399 -0.23 12.22 -4.52
CA MET A 399 -1.09 11.06 -4.81
C MET A 399 -0.59 10.30 -6.04
N VAL A 400 -0.24 10.99 -7.11
CA VAL A 400 0.34 10.38 -8.32
C VAL A 400 1.65 9.67 -8.01
N PHE A 401 2.52 10.27 -7.19
CA PHE A 401 3.73 9.60 -6.73
C PHE A 401 3.38 8.27 -6.03
N PHE A 402 2.44 8.26 -5.07
CA PHE A 402 2.05 7.04 -4.36
C PHE A 402 1.31 6.00 -5.22
N VAL A 403 0.60 6.42 -6.28
CA VAL A 403 0.00 5.50 -7.28
C VAL A 403 1.07 4.62 -7.93
N TYR A 404 2.26 5.15 -8.18
CA TYR A 404 3.32 4.45 -8.90
C TYR A 404 4.46 3.95 -8.01
N ALA A 405 4.68 4.57 -6.85
CA ALA A 405 5.84 4.28 -6.02
C ALA A 405 5.83 2.84 -5.46
N CYS A 406 6.96 2.16 -5.64
CA CYS A 406 7.18 0.80 -5.13
C CYS A 406 7.79 0.84 -3.71
N GLN A 407 7.01 1.33 -2.74
CA GLN A 407 7.46 1.54 -1.35
C GLN A 407 7.14 0.38 -0.41
N CYS A 408 6.73 -0.78 -0.93
CA CYS A 408 6.40 -1.91 -0.07
C CYS A 408 7.57 -2.89 -0.03
N MET A 409 8.44 -2.80 0.98
CA MET A 409 9.63 -3.66 1.12
C MET A 409 9.27 -5.14 1.21
N SER A 410 8.17 -5.46 1.88
CA SER A 410 7.61 -6.81 1.90
C SER A 410 7.20 -7.30 0.51
N THR A 411 6.69 -6.43 -0.36
CA THR A 411 6.45 -6.76 -1.77
C THR A 411 7.75 -7.08 -2.49
N ILE A 412 8.80 -6.25 -2.36
CA ILE A 412 10.11 -6.49 -2.98
C ILE A 412 10.70 -7.83 -2.51
N ALA A 413 10.60 -8.14 -1.21
CA ALA A 413 11.07 -9.40 -0.63
C ALA A 413 10.31 -10.61 -1.19
N VAL A 414 8.99 -10.50 -1.35
CA VAL A 414 8.16 -11.57 -1.93
C VAL A 414 8.47 -11.74 -3.43
N VAL A 415 8.64 -10.65 -4.19
CA VAL A 415 9.06 -10.72 -5.59
C VAL A 415 10.44 -11.39 -5.69
N ARG A 416 11.39 -11.08 -4.81
CA ARG A 416 12.70 -11.75 -4.77
C ARG A 416 12.55 -13.25 -4.55
N ARG A 417 11.69 -13.65 -3.61
CA ARG A 417 11.42 -15.07 -3.30
C ARG A 417 10.76 -15.79 -4.49
N GLU A 418 9.80 -15.17 -5.17
CA GLU A 418 9.11 -15.76 -6.31
C GLU A 418 9.95 -15.77 -7.60
N THR A 419 10.84 -14.79 -7.77
CA THR A 419 11.68 -14.66 -8.98
C THR A 419 13.04 -15.33 -8.88
N GLY A 420 13.46 -15.74 -7.68
CA GLY A 420 14.71 -16.45 -7.43
C GLY A 420 15.97 -15.58 -7.53
N GLY A 421 15.85 -14.24 -7.58
CA GLY A 421 17.00 -13.34 -7.69
C GLY A 421 16.64 -11.85 -7.55
N TRP A 422 17.65 -10.98 -7.55
CA TRP A 422 17.48 -9.53 -7.36
C TRP A 422 17.22 -8.74 -8.66
N ARG A 423 17.45 -9.35 -9.82
CA ARG A 423 17.32 -8.66 -11.12
C ARG A 423 15.94 -8.03 -11.32
N TRP A 424 14.88 -8.82 -11.07
CA TRP A 424 13.49 -8.37 -11.25
C TRP A 424 12.98 -7.45 -10.14
N PRO A 425 13.22 -7.72 -8.84
CA PRO A 425 12.89 -6.77 -7.77
C PRO A 425 13.57 -5.42 -7.94
N ALA A 426 14.87 -5.39 -8.31
CA ALA A 426 15.60 -4.15 -8.52
C ALA A 426 15.07 -3.40 -9.76
N PHE A 427 14.82 -4.11 -10.86
CA PHE A 427 14.19 -3.52 -12.05
C PHE A 427 12.83 -2.90 -11.71
N MET A 428 11.97 -3.64 -11.00
CA MET A 428 10.66 -3.16 -10.55
C MET A 428 10.79 -1.91 -9.68
N PHE A 429 11.64 -1.98 -8.66
CA PHE A 429 11.85 -0.86 -7.74
C PHE A 429 12.35 0.41 -8.45
N VAL A 430 13.42 0.30 -9.25
CA VAL A 430 14.00 1.44 -9.96
C VAL A 430 13.01 1.99 -10.99
N SER A 431 12.45 1.13 -11.86
CA SER A 431 11.53 1.56 -12.91
C SER A 431 10.30 2.25 -12.36
N MET A 432 9.67 1.69 -11.31
CA MET A 432 8.47 2.26 -10.71
C MET A 432 8.75 3.56 -9.96
N THR A 433 9.84 3.64 -9.19
CA THR A 433 10.23 4.87 -8.50
C THR A 433 10.58 5.98 -9.49
N THR A 434 11.28 5.67 -10.59
CA THR A 434 11.54 6.64 -11.66
C THR A 434 10.26 7.11 -12.32
N ILE A 435 9.35 6.19 -12.67
CA ILE A 435 8.04 6.55 -13.27
C ILE A 435 7.23 7.42 -12.30
N ALA A 436 7.17 7.04 -11.02
CA ALA A 436 6.47 7.80 -9.98
C ALA A 436 6.99 9.23 -9.86
N TYR A 437 8.31 9.37 -9.79
CA TYR A 437 8.98 10.67 -9.70
C TYR A 437 8.69 11.53 -10.94
N VAL A 438 8.94 11.00 -12.13
CA VAL A 438 8.76 11.75 -13.39
C VAL A 438 7.31 12.18 -13.57
N LEU A 439 6.33 11.30 -13.31
CA LEU A 439 4.92 11.64 -13.47
C LEU A 439 4.46 12.67 -12.44
N ALA A 440 4.92 12.58 -11.20
CA ALA A 440 4.53 13.53 -10.17
C ALA A 440 5.17 14.91 -10.40
N VAL A 441 6.43 14.98 -10.83
CA VAL A 441 7.08 16.23 -11.29
C VAL A 441 6.31 16.81 -12.48
N LEU A 442 5.96 15.98 -13.47
CA LEU A 442 5.19 16.43 -14.63
C LEU A 442 3.84 17.02 -14.21
N VAL A 443 3.11 16.33 -13.33
CA VAL A 443 1.81 16.82 -12.81
C VAL A 443 1.96 18.16 -12.10
N TYR A 444 2.98 18.32 -11.25
CA TYR A 444 3.23 19.56 -10.54
C TYR A 444 3.61 20.70 -11.48
N GLN A 445 4.62 20.50 -12.33
CA GLN A 445 5.14 21.54 -13.22
C GLN A 445 4.14 21.95 -14.31
N VAL A 446 3.42 20.99 -14.89
CA VAL A 446 2.34 21.28 -15.85
C VAL A 446 1.17 21.97 -15.16
N GLY A 447 0.83 21.58 -13.93
CA GLY A 447 -0.20 22.25 -13.13
C GLY A 447 0.13 23.72 -12.88
N LEU A 448 1.38 24.01 -12.48
CA LEU A 448 1.86 25.37 -12.31
C LEU A 448 1.83 26.16 -13.62
N ALA A 449 2.27 25.57 -14.73
CA ALA A 449 2.25 26.20 -16.05
C ALA A 449 0.83 26.52 -16.54
N LEU A 450 -0.17 25.76 -16.11
CA LEU A 450 -1.60 25.99 -16.38
C LEU A 450 -2.24 27.00 -15.39
N GLY A 451 -1.49 27.49 -14.41
CA GLY A 451 -1.96 28.46 -13.41
C GLY A 451 -2.69 27.85 -12.22
N PHE A 452 -2.56 26.53 -11.99
CA PHE A 452 -3.06 25.89 -10.77
C PHE A 452 -2.07 26.05 -9.63
N SER A 453 -2.58 26.25 -8.40
CA SER A 453 -1.80 26.37 -7.16
C SER A 453 -2.02 25.18 -6.25
#